data_AF-A0A256YE16-F1
#
_entry.id   AF-A0A256YE16-F1
#
_cell.length_a   1.000
_cell.length_b   1.000
_cell.length_c   1.000
_cell.angle_alpha   90.00
_cell.angle_beta   90.00
_cell.angle_gamma   90.00
#
_symmetry.space_group_name_H-M   'P 1'
#
loop_
_entity.id
_entity.type
_entity.pdbx_description
1 polymer ?
#
loop_
_entity_poly.entity_id
_entity_poly.type
_entity_poly.pdbx_seq_one_letter_code
_entity_poly.pdbx_strand_id
1 'polypeptide(L)'
;MRIFLQPSDNRDKIIGIGEVGLDYYWVKESEKRKHEMKNFKRFIELSNELDLPLVVHSRDAEEDVIKMLRDFDTGAILHCFGGSVKLAEEAVMSGRNEPINLKLSVQKIADIKGVDIAVVEDTTTENAKRFFNLV
;
A
#
# COMPACT_ATOMS: atom_id res chain seq x y z
N MET A 1 9.54 -10.95 -0.90
CA MET A 1 8.32 -10.97 -1.72
C MET A 1 7.89 -12.42 -1.98
N ARG A 2 6.82 -12.90 -1.33
CA ARG A 2 6.21 -14.20 -1.66
C ARG A 2 5.00 -13.90 -2.54
N ILE A 3 5.05 -14.29 -3.81
CA ILE A 3 3.90 -14.18 -4.71
C ILE A 3 2.94 -15.30 -4.34
N PHE A 4 1.80 -14.97 -3.75
CA PHE A 4 0.73 -15.95 -3.53
C PHE A 4 -0.07 -16.07 -4.82
N LEU A 5 0.25 -17.08 -5.63
CA LEU A 5 -0.63 -17.47 -6.74
C LEU A 5 -1.82 -18.21 -6.14
N GLN A 6 -3.00 -17.59 -6.21
CA GLN A 6 -4.25 -18.25 -5.83
C GLN A 6 -4.64 -19.30 -6.88
N PRO A 7 -5.38 -20.36 -6.50
CA PRO A 7 -5.93 -21.34 -7.45
C PRO A 7 -6.80 -20.69 -8.53
N SER A 8 -6.84 -21.29 -9.73
CA SER A 8 -7.54 -20.79 -10.93
C SER A 8 -9.03 -20.50 -10.74
N ASP A 9 -9.66 -21.12 -9.76
CA ASP A 9 -11.12 -21.12 -9.57
C ASP A 9 -11.64 -19.86 -8.84
N ASN A 10 -10.75 -18.95 -8.46
CA ASN A 10 -11.08 -17.68 -7.81
C ASN A 10 -10.90 -16.47 -8.74
N ARG A 11 -10.85 -16.67 -10.06
CA ARG A 11 -10.62 -15.58 -11.03
C ARG A 11 -11.57 -14.40 -10.82
N ASP A 12 -12.85 -14.68 -10.57
CA ASP A 12 -13.89 -13.66 -10.38
C ASP A 12 -13.87 -13.01 -8.97
N LYS A 13 -12.99 -13.46 -8.07
CA LYS A 13 -12.83 -12.92 -6.71
C LYS A 13 -11.57 -12.06 -6.56
N ILE A 14 -10.78 -11.89 -7.62
CA ILE A 14 -9.58 -11.07 -7.59
C ILE A 14 -10.01 -9.60 -7.68
N ILE A 15 -9.76 -8.84 -6.61
CA ILE A 15 -10.18 -7.44 -6.48
C ILE A 15 -9.00 -6.45 -6.45
N GLY A 16 -7.76 -6.94 -6.54
CA GLY A 16 -6.55 -6.14 -6.50
C GLY A 16 -5.28 -6.98 -6.66
N ILE A 17 -4.16 -6.34 -6.91
CA ILE A 17 -2.86 -6.97 -7.15
C ILE A 17 -1.88 -6.54 -6.05
N GLY A 18 -1.35 -7.51 -5.31
CA GLY A 18 -0.39 -7.25 -4.23
C GLY A 18 0.03 -8.52 -3.49
N GLU A 19 1.03 -8.46 -2.62
CA GLU A 19 1.88 -7.30 -2.33
C GLU A 19 3.02 -7.18 -3.36
N VAL A 20 3.17 -5.99 -3.97
CA VAL A 20 4.19 -5.69 -4.99
C VAL A 20 4.93 -4.41 -4.63
N GLY A 21 6.11 -4.14 -5.18
CA GLY A 21 6.82 -2.87 -4.94
C GLY A 21 8.32 -3.04 -4.77
N LEU A 22 8.95 -2.20 -3.95
CA LEU A 22 10.40 -2.09 -3.79
C LEU A 22 10.80 -2.23 -2.32
N ASP A 23 11.89 -2.95 -2.03
CA ASP A 23 12.45 -3.09 -0.68
C ASP A 23 13.97 -2.83 -0.68
N TYR A 24 14.33 -1.56 -0.51
CA TYR A 24 15.74 -1.14 -0.48
C TYR A 24 16.41 -1.42 0.87
N TYR A 25 15.64 -1.83 1.88
CA TYR A 25 16.18 -2.28 3.15
C TYR A 25 16.93 -3.60 3.00
N TRP A 26 16.37 -4.57 2.27
CA TRP A 26 17.03 -5.84 2.00
C TRP A 26 17.87 -5.83 0.73
N VAL A 27 17.40 -5.13 -0.31
CA VAL A 27 18.08 -5.11 -1.61
C VAL A 27 19.04 -3.91 -1.66
N LYS A 28 20.31 -4.18 -1.40
CA LYS A 28 21.38 -3.15 -1.40
C LYS A 28 22.07 -2.97 -2.75
N GLU A 29 22.13 -4.03 -3.56
CA GLU A 29 22.81 -4.02 -4.86
C GLU A 29 22.00 -3.29 -5.92
N SER A 30 22.63 -2.32 -6.62
CA SER A 30 21.99 -1.49 -7.63
C SER A 30 21.38 -2.29 -8.79
N GLU A 31 22.05 -3.35 -9.25
CA GLU A 31 21.52 -4.22 -10.30
C GLU A 31 20.28 -4.99 -9.84
N LYS A 32 20.24 -5.43 -8.58
CA LYS A 32 19.04 -6.10 -8.03
C LYS A 32 17.88 -5.12 -7.88
N ARG A 33 18.15 -3.87 -7.46
CA ARG A 33 17.12 -2.81 -7.43
C ARG A 33 16.53 -2.53 -8.82
N LYS A 34 17.36 -2.46 -9.86
CA LYS A 34 16.87 -2.33 -11.25
C LYS A 34 15.94 -3.48 -11.65
N HIS A 35 16.25 -4.71 -11.22
CA HIS A 35 15.37 -5.86 -11.46
C HIS A 35 14.04 -5.73 -10.71
N GLU A 36 14.05 -5.27 -9.45
CA GLU A 36 12.83 -4.99 -8.70
C GLU A 36 11.98 -3.91 -9.37
N MET A 37 12.59 -2.79 -9.77
CA MET A 37 11.89 -1.72 -10.51
C MET A 37 11.28 -2.23 -11.83
N LYS A 38 12.01 -3.07 -12.57
CA LYS A 38 11.47 -3.68 -13.80
C LYS A 38 10.27 -4.58 -13.52
N ASN A 39 10.31 -5.37 -12.45
CA ASN A 39 9.19 -6.22 -12.05
C ASN A 39 8.01 -5.39 -11.55
N PHE A 40 8.26 -4.36 -10.74
CA PHE A 40 7.22 -3.48 -10.25
C PHE A 40 6.52 -2.74 -11.41
N LYS A 41 7.27 -2.25 -12.40
CA LYS A 41 6.69 -1.67 -13.61
C LYS A 41 5.74 -2.63 -14.34
N ARG A 42 6.10 -3.91 -14.45
CA ARG A 42 5.21 -4.93 -15.07
C ARG A 42 3.92 -5.13 -14.27
N PHE A 43 3.97 -5.04 -12.95
CA PHE A 43 2.75 -5.10 -12.13
C PHE A 43 1.88 -3.85 -12.29
N ILE A 44 2.48 -2.67 -12.46
CA ILE A 44 1.75 -1.44 -12.79
C ILE A 44 1.05 -1.58 -14.15
N GLU A 45 1.77 -2.07 -15.17
CA GLU A 45 1.20 -2.33 -16.50
C GLU A 45 0.06 -3.35 -16.45
N LEU A 46 0.24 -4.46 -15.73
CA LEU A 46 -0.79 -5.49 -15.54
C LEU A 46 -2.02 -4.93 -14.80
N SER A 47 -1.79 -4.09 -13.81
CA SER A 47 -2.85 -3.44 -13.04
C SER A 47 -3.70 -2.51 -13.89
N ASN A 48 -3.07 -1.72 -14.76
CA ASN A 48 -3.78 -0.89 -15.75
C ASN A 48 -4.54 -1.75 -16.77
N GLU A 49 -3.95 -2.85 -17.25
CA GLU A 49 -4.61 -3.74 -18.22
C GLU A 49 -5.87 -4.40 -17.64
N LEU A 50 -5.81 -4.79 -16.37
CA LEU A 50 -6.90 -5.47 -15.67
C LEU A 50 -7.87 -4.51 -14.96
N ASP A 51 -7.56 -3.22 -14.93
CA ASP A 51 -8.28 -2.22 -14.13
C ASP A 51 -8.46 -2.65 -12.66
N LEU A 52 -7.39 -3.22 -12.08
CA LEU A 52 -7.36 -3.68 -10.69
C LEU A 52 -6.37 -2.86 -9.85
N PRO A 53 -6.73 -2.39 -8.65
CA PRO A 53 -5.86 -1.56 -7.83
C PRO A 53 -4.63 -2.31 -7.29
N LEU A 54 -3.57 -1.56 -6.95
CA LEU A 54 -2.34 -2.10 -6.37
C LEU A 54 -2.28 -2.00 -4.84
N VAL A 55 -1.73 -3.03 -4.19
CA VAL A 55 -1.22 -2.95 -2.81
C VAL A 55 0.30 -2.96 -2.85
N VAL A 56 0.90 -1.83 -2.49
CA VAL A 56 2.29 -1.50 -2.78
C VAL A 56 3.15 -1.43 -1.50
N HIS A 57 4.28 -2.12 -1.52
CA HIS A 57 5.36 -2.04 -0.55
C HIS A 57 6.45 -1.08 -1.02
N SER A 58 7.00 -0.25 -0.12
CA SER A 58 7.93 0.81 -0.52
C SER A 58 9.08 1.06 0.44
N ARG A 59 9.50 0.07 1.23
CA ARG A 59 10.44 0.26 2.33
C ARG A 59 11.81 0.78 1.86
N ASP A 60 12.23 1.94 2.41
CA ASP A 60 13.45 2.68 2.03
C ASP A 60 13.49 3.07 0.52
N ALA A 61 12.36 2.97 -0.18
CA ALA A 61 12.22 3.12 -1.63
C ALA A 61 11.03 4.02 -2.01
N GLU A 62 10.53 4.79 -1.06
CA GLU A 62 9.30 5.57 -1.14
C GLU A 62 9.29 6.53 -2.34
N GLU A 63 10.38 7.27 -2.54
CA GLU A 63 10.50 8.25 -3.63
C GLU A 63 10.43 7.61 -5.02
N ASP A 64 11.11 6.48 -5.20
CA ASP A 64 11.12 5.74 -6.46
C ASP A 64 9.74 5.12 -6.74
N VAL A 65 9.09 4.57 -5.72
CA VAL A 65 7.72 4.05 -5.83
C VAL A 65 6.74 5.16 -6.25
N ILE A 66 6.77 6.31 -5.58
CA ILE A 66 5.91 7.46 -5.92
C ILE A 66 6.17 7.94 -7.35
N LYS A 67 7.44 8.00 -7.77
CA LYS A 67 7.80 8.40 -9.14
C LYS A 67 7.26 7.42 -10.17
N MET A 68 7.32 6.12 -9.89
CA MET A 68 6.82 5.08 -10.80
C MET A 68 5.29 5.04 -10.89
N LEU A 69 4.59 5.44 -9.82
CA LEU A 69 3.13 5.52 -9.75
C LEU A 69 2.56 6.86 -10.23
N ARG A 70 3.39 7.81 -10.70
CA ARG A 70 2.95 9.17 -11.05
C ARG A 70 1.85 9.21 -12.12
N ASP A 71 1.94 8.32 -13.10
CA ASP A 71 1.03 8.22 -14.24
C ASP A 71 0.12 6.97 -14.12
N PHE A 72 -0.14 6.50 -12.89
CA PHE A 72 -0.94 5.32 -12.60
C PHE A 72 -2.33 5.71 -12.13
N ASP A 73 -3.36 5.32 -12.90
CA ASP A 73 -4.71 5.85 -12.76
C ASP A 73 -5.69 4.93 -12.02
N THR A 74 -5.36 3.63 -11.87
CA THR A 74 -6.25 2.59 -11.29
C THR A 74 -6.25 2.57 -9.75
N GLY A 75 -5.41 3.40 -9.12
CA GLY A 75 -5.38 3.56 -7.66
C GLY A 75 -4.45 2.57 -6.94
N ALA A 76 -3.64 3.07 -6.00
CA ALA A 76 -2.68 2.29 -5.22
C ALA A 76 -2.81 2.58 -3.72
N ILE A 77 -2.70 1.54 -2.91
CA ILE A 77 -2.49 1.63 -1.46
C ILE A 77 -1.01 1.41 -1.16
N LEU A 78 -0.36 2.36 -0.50
CA LEU A 78 0.97 2.17 0.07
C LEU A 78 0.84 1.46 1.44
N HIS A 79 1.13 0.17 1.48
CA HIS A 79 1.10 -0.62 2.70
C HIS A 79 2.28 -0.24 3.61
N CYS A 80 1.97 0.17 4.85
CA CYS A 80 2.96 0.47 5.89
C CYS A 80 4.05 1.48 5.46
N PHE A 81 3.63 2.61 4.88
CA PHE A 81 4.54 3.70 4.51
C PHE A 81 5.37 4.20 5.72
N GLY A 82 6.70 4.12 5.61
CA GLY A 82 7.66 4.38 6.70
C GLY A 82 8.65 5.51 6.41
N GLY A 83 8.34 6.40 5.46
CA GLY A 83 9.19 7.51 5.03
C GLY A 83 9.48 8.55 6.14
N SER A 84 10.37 9.50 5.82
CA SER A 84 11.01 10.36 6.83
C SER A 84 10.03 11.11 7.74
N VAL A 85 10.53 11.39 8.93
CA VAL A 85 9.84 12.03 10.03
C VAL A 85 9.58 13.52 9.68
N LYS A 86 10.14 14.20 8.69
CA LYS A 86 9.54 15.49 8.23
C LYS A 86 8.17 15.34 7.52
N LEU A 87 7.81 14.10 7.16
CA LEU A 87 6.49 13.62 6.75
C LEU A 87 5.82 12.72 7.82
N ALA A 88 6.48 12.44 8.95
CA ALA A 88 6.01 11.56 10.05
C ALA A 88 6.32 12.05 11.52
N GLU A 89 6.96 13.19 11.78
CA GLU A 89 7.27 13.78 13.11
C GLU A 89 6.05 14.53 13.62
N GLU A 90 5.13 14.94 12.75
CA GLU A 90 3.78 15.33 13.17
C GLU A 90 2.94 14.11 13.61
N ALA A 91 3.39 12.88 13.32
CA ALA A 91 2.67 11.67 13.69
C ALA A 91 3.63 10.51 14.03
N VAL A 92 3.99 10.46 15.32
CA VAL A 92 4.33 9.25 16.09
C VAL A 92 5.83 8.94 16.22
N MET A 93 6.42 9.48 17.29
CA MET A 93 7.56 8.87 17.95
C MET A 93 7.14 7.54 18.62
N SER A 94 7.95 6.50 18.40
CA SER A 94 7.98 5.21 19.10
C SER A 94 6.84 4.22 18.84
N GLY A 95 6.79 3.66 17.64
CA GLY A 95 6.10 2.39 17.41
C GLY A 95 6.10 1.98 15.96
N ARG A 96 6.54 0.76 15.66
CA ARG A 96 6.35 0.18 14.32
C ARG A 96 4.85 0.15 13.99
N ASN A 97 4.49 0.52 12.75
CA ASN A 97 3.14 0.28 12.23
C ASN A 97 2.99 -1.21 11.88
N GLU A 98 2.79 -2.03 12.90
CA GLU A 98 2.44 -3.44 12.74
C GLU A 98 0.91 -3.56 12.62
N PRO A 99 0.37 -4.48 11.80
CA PRO A 99 -1.08 -4.68 11.66
C PRO A 99 -1.84 -4.87 12.98
N ILE A 100 -1.16 -5.36 14.02
CA ILE A 100 -1.70 -5.52 15.38
C ILE A 100 -2.04 -4.19 16.08
N ASN A 101 -1.47 -3.08 15.62
CA ASN A 101 -1.68 -1.74 16.18
C ASN A 101 -2.85 -0.99 15.53
N LEU A 102 -3.68 -1.66 14.71
CA LEU A 102 -4.79 -1.02 13.99
C LEU A 102 -5.71 -0.21 14.91
N LYS A 103 -6.03 -0.73 16.10
CA LYS A 103 -6.86 0.00 17.09
C LYS A 103 -6.21 1.30 17.57
N LEU A 104 -4.89 1.34 17.72
CA LEU A 104 -4.15 2.55 18.11
C LEU A 104 -4.16 3.57 16.97
N SER A 105 -3.99 3.12 15.73
CA SER A 105 -4.06 3.97 14.54
C SER A 105 -5.45 4.58 14.36
N VAL A 106 -6.51 3.77 14.49
CA VAL A 106 -7.90 4.22 14.41
C VAL A 106 -8.21 5.23 15.51
N GLN A 107 -7.84 4.94 16.76
CA GLN A 107 -8.00 5.88 17.87
C GLN A 107 -7.26 7.21 17.60
N LYS A 108 -6.02 7.14 17.11
CA LYS A 108 -5.23 8.35 16.84
C LYS A 108 -5.85 9.21 15.73
N ILE A 109 -6.40 8.58 14.69
CA ILE A 109 -7.13 9.28 13.62
C ILE A 109 -8.39 9.95 14.20
N ALA A 110 -9.15 9.24 15.04
CA ALA A 110 -10.34 9.75 15.70
C ALA A 110 -10.02 10.99 16.55
N ASP A 111 -8.96 10.93 17.35
CA ASP A 111 -8.49 12.04 18.19
C ASP A 111 -8.07 13.26 17.35
N ILE A 112 -7.30 13.06 16.28
CA ILE A 112 -6.84 14.15 15.39
C ILE A 112 -8.02 14.81 14.68
N LYS A 113 -9.00 14.02 14.25
CA LYS A 113 -10.17 14.49 13.50
C LYS A 113 -11.31 14.99 14.38
N GLY A 114 -11.24 14.75 15.69
CA GLY A 114 -12.30 15.12 16.63
C GLY A 114 -13.62 14.37 16.38
N VAL A 115 -13.54 13.11 15.93
CA VAL A 115 -14.71 12.28 15.61
C VAL A 115 -14.69 11.00 16.45
N ASP A 116 -15.83 10.31 16.52
CA ASP A 116 -15.91 9.00 17.17
C ASP A 116 -15.12 7.94 16.38
N ILE A 117 -14.58 6.94 17.08
CA ILE A 117 -13.90 5.79 16.47
C ILE A 117 -14.78 5.10 15.42
N ALA A 118 -16.07 4.93 15.70
CA ALA A 118 -17.01 4.30 14.77
C ALA A 118 -17.07 5.05 13.44
N VAL A 119 -16.98 6.39 13.47
CA VAL A 119 -16.95 7.20 12.23
C VAL A 119 -15.69 6.90 11.42
N VAL A 120 -14.54 6.71 12.08
CA VAL A 120 -13.29 6.33 11.41
C VAL A 120 -13.39 4.92 10.83
N GLU A 121 -13.91 3.96 11.59
CA GLU A 121 -14.11 2.57 11.15
C GLU A 121 -15.04 2.50 9.93
N ASP A 122 -16.21 3.15 10.01
CA ASP A 122 -17.18 3.18 8.91
C ASP A 122 -16.60 3.88 7.69
N THR A 123 -15.98 5.05 7.85
CA THR A 123 -15.42 5.82 6.73
C THR A 123 -14.28 5.07 6.05
N THR A 124 -13.36 4.48 6.81
CA THR A 124 -12.24 3.72 6.24
C THR A 124 -12.72 2.43 5.58
N THR A 125 -13.77 1.79 6.11
CA THR A 125 -14.43 0.64 5.49
C THR A 125 -15.09 1.02 4.17
N GLU A 126 -15.87 2.10 4.14
CA GLU A 126 -16.51 2.58 2.92
C GLU A 126 -15.48 3.04 1.87
N ASN A 127 -14.38 3.66 2.30
CA ASN A 127 -13.28 4.00 1.40
C ASN A 127 -12.63 2.75 0.80
N ALA A 128 -12.40 1.70 1.60
CA ALA A 128 -11.87 0.43 1.10
C ALA A 128 -12.83 -0.23 0.11
N LYS A 129 -14.13 -0.27 0.42
CA LYS A 129 -15.14 -0.80 -0.49
C LYS A 129 -15.17 -0.05 -1.82
N ARG A 130 -15.15 1.28 -1.81
CA ARG A 130 -15.09 2.10 -3.03
C ARG A 130 -13.80 1.88 -3.80
N PHE A 131 -12.66 1.85 -3.11
CA PHE A 131 -11.34 1.65 -3.72
C PHE A 131 -11.23 0.29 -4.43
N PHE A 132 -11.78 -0.77 -3.83
CA PHE A 132 -11.80 -2.11 -4.41
C PHE A 132 -13.06 -2.40 -5.25
N ASN A 133 -13.85 -1.38 -5.58
CA ASN A 133 -15.07 -1.49 -6.38
C ASN A 133 -16.05 -2.57 -5.88
N LEU A 134 -16.27 -2.64 -4.57
CA LEU A 134 -17.14 -3.60 -3.89
C LEU A 134 -18.58 -3.11 -3.69
N VAL A 135 -18.86 -1.83 -3.98
CA VAL A 135 -20.15 -1.15 -3.82
C VAL A 135 -20.38 -0.13 -4.92
#